data_AF-A0A1E7FGG0-F1
#
_entry.id   AF-A0A1E7FGG0-F1
#
_cell.length_a   1.000
_cell.length_b   1.000
_cell.length_c   1.000
_cell.angle_alpha   90.00
_cell.angle_beta   90.00
_cell.angle_gamma   90.00
#
_symmetry.space_group_name_H-M   'P 1'
#
loop_
_entity.id
_entity.type
_entity.pdbx_description
1 polymer ?
#
loop_
_entity_poly.entity_id
_entity_poly.type
_entity_poly.pdbx_seq_one_letter_code
_entity_poly.pdbx_strand_id
1 'polypeptide(L)'
;MTAIEPSKSRGYLLQAKILHTLNKYVSEMEAYQDGLHSVDAEKDDHYDLLEQGLQDAKKIAKSILNDPRMMELFVLFDKNNTSTVDFKDVAIGLYQLTDNMQDAQRQAAVLLLMMDKDDKRTLIYEKFAKLIMAMAAISGMGFDVMFEELKNALKSEKPVPEEFLNELSVTQQELDAARNSIEKKEVEKKTLDALSYNRTSKLFEQWDTDKSGTIDFQELLIGLRKYQRAVTTNSYTNSTNNDVEKNALMVMGHDADSNQELDKEEFAYAMSQYAALIHVDLHELIDFMCAVASRSEATEYEAMYSDATSTNYSSWTKHKHHPSISGLGTIVDMCEEGEEEEEEEE
;
A
#
# COMPACT_ATOMS: atom_id res chain seq x y z
N MET A 1 -6.51 -38.22 15.87
CA MET A 1 -6.50 -37.84 14.45
C MET A 1 -7.92 -38.01 13.92
N THR A 2 -8.71 -36.94 13.90
CA THR A 2 -10.06 -36.94 13.35
C THR A 2 -9.97 -37.02 11.83
N ALA A 3 -10.54 -38.08 11.24
CA ALA A 3 -10.59 -38.25 9.80
C ALA A 3 -11.40 -37.09 9.18
N ILE A 4 -10.84 -36.46 8.15
CA ILE A 4 -11.52 -35.41 7.39
C ILE A 4 -12.67 -36.05 6.61
N GLU A 5 -13.88 -35.51 6.72
CA GLU A 5 -15.06 -36.01 6.01
C GLU A 5 -14.83 -36.02 4.48
N PRO A 6 -15.31 -37.05 3.74
CA PRO A 6 -15.08 -37.20 2.30
C PRO A 6 -15.55 -36.02 1.42
N SER A 7 -16.53 -35.24 1.87
CA SER A 7 -16.98 -34.02 1.18
C SER A 7 -15.97 -32.86 1.31
N LYS A 8 -15.27 -32.79 2.44
CA LYS A 8 -14.23 -31.78 2.71
C LYS A 8 -12.94 -32.09 1.94
N SER A 9 -12.60 -33.37 1.73
CA SER A 9 -11.41 -33.76 0.97
C SER A 9 -11.47 -33.36 -0.51
N ARG A 10 -12.67 -33.34 -1.12
CA ARG A 10 -12.85 -32.90 -2.52
C ARG A 10 -12.62 -31.40 -2.69
N GLY A 11 -13.06 -30.59 -1.73
CA GLY A 11 -12.80 -29.15 -1.67
C GLY A 11 -11.31 -28.84 -1.49
N TYR A 12 -10.62 -29.55 -0.58
CA TYR A 12 -9.17 -29.40 -0.40
C TYR A 12 -8.35 -29.89 -1.60
N LEU A 13 -8.79 -30.94 -2.28
CA LEU A 13 -8.15 -31.42 -3.52
C LEU A 13 -8.33 -30.43 -4.66
N LEU A 14 -9.53 -29.85 -4.79
CA LEU A 14 -9.78 -28.79 -5.76
C LEU A 14 -8.91 -27.58 -5.43
N GLN A 15 -8.92 -27.10 -4.19
CA GLN A 15 -8.05 -26.02 -3.69
C GLN A 15 -6.57 -26.28 -3.94
N ALA A 16 -6.07 -27.50 -3.70
CA ALA A 16 -4.69 -27.89 -3.98
C ALA A 16 -4.39 -27.94 -5.49
N LYS A 17 -5.36 -28.34 -6.33
CA LYS A 17 -5.24 -28.27 -7.80
C LYS A 17 -5.30 -26.83 -8.31
N ILE A 18 -6.12 -25.97 -7.71
CA ILE A 18 -6.19 -24.54 -7.99
C ILE A 18 -4.86 -23.89 -7.64
N LEU A 19 -4.36 -24.11 -6.43
CA LEU A 19 -3.05 -23.67 -5.97
C LEU A 19 -1.94 -24.21 -6.86
N HIS A 20 -1.98 -25.50 -7.18
CA HIS A 20 -0.99 -26.11 -8.06
C HIS A 20 -1.06 -25.55 -9.47
N THR A 21 -2.22 -25.15 -10.00
CA THR A 21 -2.35 -24.65 -11.39
C THR A 21 -2.09 -23.14 -11.48
N LEU A 22 -2.52 -22.36 -10.48
CA LEU A 22 -2.19 -20.94 -10.35
C LEU A 22 -0.72 -20.73 -10.00
N ASN A 23 -0.19 -21.48 -9.03
CA ASN A 23 1.26 -21.53 -8.79
C ASN A 23 1.95 -22.18 -9.97
N LYS A 24 1.43 -23.20 -10.65
CA LYS A 24 2.10 -23.68 -11.87
C LYS A 24 2.10 -22.63 -12.95
N TYR A 25 1.08 -21.79 -13.12
CA TYR A 25 1.12 -20.73 -14.14
C TYR A 25 2.03 -19.56 -13.76
N VAL A 26 1.89 -19.04 -12.53
CA VAL A 26 2.71 -17.94 -12.00
C VAL A 26 4.13 -18.42 -11.72
N SER A 27 4.29 -19.56 -11.07
CA SER A 27 5.58 -20.21 -10.83
C SER A 27 6.16 -20.94 -12.03
N GLU A 28 5.45 -21.21 -13.14
CA GLU A 28 6.11 -21.55 -14.42
C GLU A 28 6.73 -20.30 -15.00
N MET A 29 6.03 -19.16 -15.01
CA MET A 29 6.63 -17.90 -15.45
C MET A 29 7.80 -17.48 -14.56
N GLU A 30 7.65 -17.59 -13.24
CA GLU A 30 8.74 -17.35 -12.28
C GLU A 30 9.82 -18.43 -12.38
N ALA A 31 9.52 -19.71 -12.61
CA ALA A 31 10.55 -20.74 -12.79
C ALA A 31 11.29 -20.63 -14.14
N TYR A 32 10.63 -20.17 -15.21
CA TYR A 32 11.32 -19.80 -16.44
C TYR A 32 12.23 -18.58 -16.20
N GLN A 33 11.77 -17.61 -15.40
CA GLN A 33 12.51 -16.39 -15.10
C GLN A 33 13.68 -16.64 -14.13
N ASP A 34 13.48 -17.42 -13.07
CA ASP A 34 14.49 -17.90 -12.13
C ASP A 34 15.45 -18.87 -12.82
N GLY A 35 14.92 -19.74 -13.70
CA GLY A 35 15.69 -20.56 -14.62
C GLY A 35 16.66 -19.71 -15.43
N LEU A 36 16.14 -18.73 -16.18
CA LEU A 36 16.94 -17.76 -16.94
C LEU A 36 17.94 -16.98 -16.08
N HIS A 37 17.63 -16.69 -14.81
CA HIS A 37 18.57 -16.06 -13.87
C HIS A 37 19.65 -17.01 -13.34
N SER A 38 19.41 -18.32 -13.39
CA SER A 38 20.31 -19.36 -12.87
C SER A 38 21.24 -19.98 -13.91
N VAL A 39 20.99 -19.77 -15.20
CA VAL A 39 21.83 -20.26 -16.30
C VAL A 39 22.59 -19.13 -17.01
N ASP A 40 23.82 -19.42 -17.41
CA ASP A 40 24.68 -18.54 -18.19
C ASP A 40 24.25 -18.61 -19.67
N ALA A 41 23.75 -17.48 -20.19
CA ALA A 41 23.20 -17.37 -21.54
C ALA A 41 24.18 -17.78 -22.65
N GLU A 42 25.49 -17.70 -22.41
CA GLU A 42 26.50 -18.07 -23.41
C GLU A 42 26.94 -19.54 -23.32
N LYS A 43 26.56 -20.26 -22.25
CA LYS A 43 27.09 -21.60 -21.94
C LYS A 43 26.06 -22.70 -21.84
N ASP A 44 24.77 -22.37 -21.71
CA ASP A 44 23.72 -23.36 -21.50
C ASP A 44 22.86 -23.58 -22.76
N ASP A 45 22.92 -24.79 -23.31
CA ASP A 45 22.19 -25.21 -24.51
C ASP A 45 20.65 -25.18 -24.33
N HIS A 46 20.14 -24.99 -23.11
CA HIS A 46 18.72 -24.92 -22.79
C HIS A 46 18.20 -23.51 -22.58
N TYR A 47 19.06 -22.47 -22.64
CA TYR A 47 18.65 -21.07 -22.45
C TYR A 47 17.56 -20.66 -23.46
N ASP A 48 17.77 -20.93 -24.74
CA ASP A 48 16.83 -20.59 -25.82
C ASP A 48 15.44 -21.25 -25.63
N LEU A 49 15.40 -22.47 -25.08
CA LEU A 49 14.15 -23.19 -24.82
C LEU A 49 13.38 -22.58 -23.64
N LEU A 50 14.09 -22.14 -22.59
CA LEU A 50 13.50 -21.46 -21.44
C LEU A 50 12.98 -20.07 -21.83
N GLU A 51 13.74 -19.33 -22.63
CA GLU A 51 13.33 -18.03 -23.15
C GLU A 51 12.10 -18.15 -24.05
N GLN A 52 12.11 -19.11 -24.99
CA GLN A 52 10.97 -19.37 -25.87
C GLN A 52 9.71 -19.77 -25.08
N GLY A 53 9.85 -20.63 -24.05
CA GLY A 53 8.75 -21.00 -23.17
C GLY A 53 8.15 -19.81 -22.41
N LEU A 54 9.00 -18.91 -21.90
CA LEU A 54 8.56 -17.68 -21.24
C LEU A 54 7.85 -16.72 -22.21
N GLN A 55 8.38 -16.57 -23.43
CA GLN A 55 7.78 -15.71 -24.45
C GLN A 55 6.43 -16.25 -24.91
N ASP A 56 6.29 -17.55 -25.10
CA ASP A 56 5.04 -18.19 -25.48
C ASP A 56 3.99 -18.08 -24.36
N ALA A 57 4.40 -18.28 -23.10
CA ALA A 57 3.53 -18.06 -21.94
C ALA A 57 3.05 -16.59 -21.84
N LYS A 58 3.96 -15.62 -22.00
CA LYS A 58 3.63 -14.19 -22.03
C LYS A 58 2.70 -13.83 -23.19
N LYS A 59 2.92 -14.42 -24.37
CA LYS A 59 2.11 -14.18 -25.57
C LYS A 59 0.70 -14.73 -25.40
N ILE A 60 0.55 -15.93 -24.82
CA ILE A 60 -0.76 -16.52 -24.51
C ILE A 60 -1.50 -15.67 -23.47
N ALA A 61 -0.81 -15.28 -22.38
CA ALA A 61 -1.37 -14.38 -21.36
C ALA A 61 -1.90 -13.08 -21.97
N LYS A 62 -1.05 -12.43 -22.79
CA LYS A 62 -1.37 -11.17 -23.46
C LYS A 62 -2.47 -11.34 -24.50
N SER A 63 -2.52 -12.45 -25.22
CA SER A 63 -3.57 -12.73 -26.20
C SER A 63 -4.94 -12.85 -25.54
N ILE A 64 -5.00 -13.49 -24.37
CA ILE A 64 -6.26 -13.74 -23.65
C ILE A 64 -6.71 -12.50 -22.87
N LEU A 65 -5.78 -11.76 -22.27
CA LEU A 65 -6.08 -10.47 -21.62
C LEU A 65 -6.66 -9.45 -22.62
N ASN A 66 -6.28 -9.53 -23.90
CA ASN A 66 -6.82 -8.68 -24.95
C ASN A 66 -8.00 -9.33 -25.71
N ASP A 67 -8.46 -10.52 -25.31
CA ASP A 67 -9.61 -11.15 -25.93
C ASP A 67 -10.89 -10.38 -25.53
N PRO A 68 -11.66 -9.84 -26.49
CA PRO A 68 -12.89 -9.11 -26.20
C PRO A 68 -13.89 -9.90 -25.36
N ARG A 69 -13.86 -11.24 -25.44
CA ARG A 69 -14.73 -12.13 -24.67
C ARG A 69 -14.39 -12.15 -23.18
N MET A 70 -13.12 -11.99 -22.84
CA MET A 70 -12.71 -11.87 -21.43
C MET A 70 -13.27 -10.57 -20.82
N MET A 71 -13.23 -9.47 -21.58
CA MET A 71 -13.88 -8.22 -21.18
C MET A 71 -15.40 -8.36 -21.09
N GLU A 72 -16.03 -9.07 -22.01
CA GLU A 72 -17.47 -9.36 -21.93
C GLU A 72 -17.82 -10.09 -20.63
N LEU A 73 -17.05 -11.12 -20.24
CA LEU A 73 -17.26 -11.79 -18.96
C LEU A 73 -17.07 -10.85 -17.78
N PHE A 74 -16.02 -10.03 -17.80
CA PHE A 74 -15.76 -9.09 -16.70
C PHE A 74 -16.96 -8.16 -16.47
N VAL A 75 -17.51 -7.60 -17.55
CA VAL A 75 -18.71 -6.75 -17.49
C VAL A 75 -19.95 -7.52 -17.03
N LEU A 76 -20.09 -8.80 -17.40
CA LEU A 76 -21.21 -9.63 -16.92
C LEU A 76 -21.14 -9.94 -15.43
N PHE A 77 -19.92 -10.04 -14.87
CA PHE A 77 -19.71 -10.22 -13.44
C PHE A 77 -19.84 -8.90 -12.67
N ASP A 78 -19.34 -7.79 -13.21
CA ASP A 78 -19.40 -6.44 -12.62
C ASP A 78 -20.82 -5.82 -12.75
N LYS A 79 -21.80 -6.41 -12.07
CA LYS A 79 -23.21 -5.99 -12.15
C LYS A 79 -23.46 -4.57 -11.67
N ASN A 80 -22.60 -4.06 -10.82
CA ASN A 80 -22.70 -2.72 -10.23
C ASN A 80 -21.89 -1.66 -11.02
N ASN A 81 -21.22 -2.05 -12.11
CA ASN A 81 -20.36 -1.19 -12.93
C ASN A 81 -19.30 -0.44 -12.11
N THR A 82 -18.76 -1.09 -11.08
CA THR A 82 -17.70 -0.50 -10.24
C THR A 82 -16.33 -0.56 -10.91
N SER A 83 -16.24 -1.16 -12.11
CA SER A 83 -14.98 -1.50 -12.78
C SER A 83 -14.11 -2.47 -11.97
N THR A 84 -14.74 -3.19 -11.05
CA THR A 84 -14.14 -4.22 -10.19
C THR A 84 -15.15 -5.33 -9.97
N VAL A 85 -14.67 -6.56 -9.84
CA VAL A 85 -15.52 -7.71 -9.49
C VAL A 85 -15.26 -8.07 -8.03
N ASP A 86 -16.28 -7.96 -7.18
CA ASP A 86 -16.13 -8.25 -5.75
C ASP A 86 -16.36 -9.74 -5.42
N PHE A 87 -16.15 -10.11 -4.16
CA PHE A 87 -16.39 -11.47 -3.67
C PHE A 87 -17.80 -11.99 -3.96
N LYS A 88 -18.81 -11.13 -3.80
CA LYS A 88 -20.20 -11.48 -3.99
C LYS A 88 -20.48 -11.77 -5.47
N ASP A 89 -19.93 -10.97 -6.37
CA ASP A 89 -20.06 -11.17 -7.81
C ASP A 89 -19.44 -12.49 -8.26
N VAL A 90 -18.23 -12.82 -7.77
CA VAL A 90 -17.58 -14.10 -8.06
C VAL A 90 -18.40 -15.27 -7.52
N ALA A 91 -18.86 -15.19 -6.27
CA ALA A 91 -19.64 -16.25 -5.64
C ALA A 91 -20.98 -16.50 -6.37
N ILE A 92 -21.64 -15.44 -6.83
CA ILE A 92 -22.87 -15.54 -7.62
C ILE A 92 -22.58 -16.22 -8.97
N GLY A 93 -21.54 -15.79 -9.69
CA GLY A 93 -21.21 -16.40 -10.97
C GLY A 93 -20.83 -17.88 -10.85
N LEU A 94 -20.08 -18.25 -9.80
CA LEU A 94 -19.77 -19.65 -9.51
C LEU A 94 -20.99 -20.46 -9.10
N TYR A 95 -21.92 -19.87 -8.35
CA TYR A 95 -23.18 -20.52 -7.99
C TYR A 95 -24.00 -20.82 -9.24
N GLN A 96 -24.13 -19.85 -10.15
CA GLN A 96 -24.86 -20.04 -11.40
C GLN A 96 -24.24 -21.12 -12.29
N LEU A 97 -22.92 -21.31 -12.22
CA LEU A 97 -22.22 -22.38 -12.94
C LEU A 97 -22.41 -23.76 -12.30
N THR A 98 -22.29 -23.85 -10.99
CA THR A 98 -22.22 -25.13 -10.26
C THR A 98 -23.56 -25.63 -9.71
N ASP A 99 -24.56 -24.74 -9.61
CA ASP A 99 -25.83 -24.94 -8.91
C ASP A 99 -25.65 -25.45 -7.46
N ASN A 100 -24.47 -25.21 -6.88
CA ASN A 100 -24.10 -25.66 -5.55
C ASN A 100 -23.59 -24.50 -4.71
N MET A 101 -24.43 -24.11 -3.77
CA MET A 101 -24.26 -22.96 -2.89
C MET A 101 -22.96 -22.99 -2.08
N GLN A 102 -22.73 -24.10 -1.38
CA GLN A 102 -21.58 -24.27 -0.48
C GLN A 102 -20.27 -24.38 -1.24
N ASP A 103 -20.29 -25.06 -2.40
CA ASP A 103 -19.10 -25.19 -3.22
C ASP A 103 -18.75 -23.86 -3.90
N ALA A 104 -19.73 -23.08 -4.35
CA ALA A 104 -19.51 -21.76 -4.95
C ALA A 104 -18.91 -20.75 -3.97
N GLN A 105 -19.47 -20.63 -2.76
CA GLN A 105 -18.92 -19.77 -1.70
C GLN A 105 -17.49 -20.16 -1.33
N ARG A 106 -17.26 -21.45 -1.07
CA ARG A 106 -15.94 -21.95 -0.68
C ARG A 106 -14.92 -21.70 -1.80
N GLN A 107 -15.30 -21.97 -3.06
CA GLN A 107 -14.41 -21.74 -4.19
C GLN A 107 -14.12 -20.25 -4.38
N ALA A 108 -15.12 -19.37 -4.31
CA ALA A 108 -14.92 -17.92 -4.39
C ALA A 108 -13.96 -17.42 -3.31
N ALA A 109 -14.16 -17.84 -2.05
CA ALA A 109 -13.32 -17.41 -0.93
C ALA A 109 -11.87 -17.87 -1.09
N VAL A 110 -11.70 -19.13 -1.48
CA VAL A 110 -10.39 -19.73 -1.75
C VAL A 110 -9.68 -19.02 -2.90
N LEU A 111 -10.39 -18.71 -3.98
CA LEU A 111 -9.83 -18.05 -5.17
C LEU A 111 -9.45 -16.59 -4.89
N LEU A 112 -10.27 -15.86 -4.14
CA LEU A 112 -9.94 -14.49 -3.75
C LEU A 112 -8.75 -14.42 -2.80
N LEU A 113 -8.70 -15.26 -1.77
CA LEU A 113 -7.55 -15.35 -0.88
C LEU A 113 -6.23 -15.63 -1.62
N MET A 114 -6.27 -16.32 -2.78
CA MET A 114 -5.08 -16.58 -3.58
C MET A 114 -4.62 -15.41 -4.44
N MET A 115 -5.55 -14.60 -4.92
CA MET A 115 -5.27 -13.56 -5.92
C MET A 115 -5.19 -12.15 -5.33
N ASP A 116 -5.69 -12.00 -4.11
CA ASP A 116 -5.83 -10.73 -3.44
C ASP A 116 -4.83 -10.61 -2.28
N LYS A 117 -3.56 -10.42 -2.66
CA LYS A 117 -2.43 -10.24 -1.72
C LYS A 117 -2.62 -9.07 -0.75
N ASP A 118 -3.43 -8.08 -1.13
CA ASP A 118 -3.68 -6.86 -0.37
C ASP A 118 -5.00 -6.93 0.44
N ASP A 119 -5.69 -8.08 0.45
CA ASP A 119 -7.02 -8.29 1.05
C ASP A 119 -8.07 -7.20 0.71
N LYS A 120 -8.01 -6.64 -0.51
CA LYS A 120 -8.97 -5.65 -1.03
C LYS A 120 -10.32 -6.25 -1.42
N ARG A 121 -10.37 -7.57 -1.59
CA ARG A 121 -11.47 -8.46 -1.98
C ARG A 121 -12.19 -8.05 -3.25
N THR A 122 -11.46 -7.34 -4.10
CA THR A 122 -11.90 -6.84 -5.40
C THR A 122 -10.90 -7.28 -6.46
N LEU A 123 -11.42 -7.80 -7.56
CA LEU A 123 -10.63 -8.19 -8.71
C LEU A 123 -10.78 -7.12 -9.79
N ILE A 124 -9.68 -6.41 -10.06
CA ILE A 124 -9.54 -5.65 -11.30
C ILE A 124 -9.45 -6.60 -12.49
N TYR A 125 -9.73 -6.09 -13.69
CA TYR A 125 -9.80 -6.88 -14.93
C TYR A 125 -8.66 -7.89 -15.10
N GLU A 126 -7.41 -7.50 -14.88
CA GLU A 126 -6.26 -8.40 -15.04
C GLU A 126 -6.30 -9.58 -14.06
N LYS A 127 -6.67 -9.32 -12.79
CA LYS A 127 -6.79 -10.37 -11.76
C LYS A 127 -7.97 -11.29 -12.07
N PHE A 128 -9.09 -10.72 -12.53
CA PHE A 128 -10.25 -11.49 -12.98
C PHE A 128 -9.91 -12.40 -14.19
N ALA A 129 -9.18 -11.90 -15.17
CA ALA A 129 -8.80 -12.71 -16.32
C ALA A 129 -7.92 -13.91 -15.92
N LYS A 130 -6.96 -13.69 -15.02
CA LYS A 130 -6.14 -14.76 -14.43
C LYS A 130 -7.00 -15.78 -13.67
N LEU A 131 -8.06 -15.33 -12.99
CA LEU A 131 -9.00 -16.19 -12.27
C LEU A 131 -9.72 -17.14 -13.23
N ILE A 132 -10.33 -16.60 -14.28
CA ILE A 132 -11.07 -17.38 -15.28
C ILE A 132 -10.13 -18.39 -15.97
N MET A 133 -8.91 -17.97 -16.29
CA MET A 133 -7.91 -18.84 -16.88
C MET A 133 -7.49 -19.99 -15.98
N ALA A 134 -7.31 -19.72 -14.68
CA ALA A 134 -7.03 -20.76 -13.72
C ALA A 134 -8.17 -21.77 -13.64
N MET A 135 -9.41 -21.29 -13.53
CA MET A 135 -10.60 -22.13 -13.52
C MET A 135 -10.68 -23.01 -14.77
N ALA A 136 -10.44 -22.45 -15.95
CA ALA A 136 -10.42 -23.18 -17.21
C ALA A 136 -9.38 -24.32 -17.17
N ALA A 137 -8.16 -24.01 -16.74
CA ALA A 137 -7.07 -24.97 -16.63
C ALA A 137 -7.37 -26.09 -15.62
N ILE A 138 -7.95 -25.78 -14.47
CA ILE A 138 -8.30 -26.76 -13.41
C ILE A 138 -9.40 -27.71 -13.87
N SER A 139 -10.37 -27.18 -14.61
CA SER A 139 -11.43 -27.97 -15.22
C SER A 139 -10.95 -28.76 -16.44
N GLY A 140 -9.73 -28.53 -16.91
CA GLY A 140 -9.19 -29.14 -18.13
C GLY A 140 -9.91 -28.68 -19.39
N MET A 141 -10.54 -27.50 -19.35
CA MET A 141 -11.31 -26.94 -20.45
C MET A 141 -10.56 -25.77 -21.08
N GLY A 142 -10.66 -25.63 -22.40
CA GLY A 142 -10.16 -24.44 -23.08
C GLY A 142 -10.97 -23.20 -22.71
N PHE A 143 -10.36 -22.01 -22.82
CA PHE A 143 -11.02 -20.74 -22.51
C PHE A 143 -12.34 -20.57 -23.27
N ASP A 144 -12.41 -20.98 -24.54
CA ASP A 144 -13.62 -20.87 -25.36
C ASP A 144 -14.82 -21.59 -24.75
N VAL A 145 -14.61 -22.81 -24.23
CA VAL A 145 -15.66 -23.62 -23.61
C VAL A 145 -16.08 -23.01 -22.27
N MET A 146 -15.09 -22.63 -21.45
CA MET A 146 -15.33 -21.98 -20.16
C MET A 146 -16.11 -20.67 -20.32
N PHE A 147 -15.77 -19.88 -21.34
CA PHE A 147 -16.45 -18.64 -21.67
C PHE A 147 -17.93 -18.86 -21.96
N GLU A 148 -18.25 -19.80 -22.85
CA GLU A 148 -19.64 -20.10 -23.20
C GLU A 148 -20.43 -20.65 -22.01
N GLU A 149 -19.83 -21.52 -21.19
CA GLU A 149 -20.48 -22.03 -19.97
C GLU A 149 -20.81 -20.92 -18.99
N LEU A 150 -19.83 -20.06 -18.66
CA LEU A 150 -20.04 -18.93 -17.75
C LEU A 150 -21.06 -17.93 -18.31
N LYS A 151 -20.94 -17.58 -19.60
CA LYS A 151 -21.85 -16.65 -20.27
C LYS A 151 -23.29 -17.18 -20.27
N ASN A 152 -23.48 -18.46 -20.55
CA ASN A 152 -24.80 -19.08 -20.51
C ASN A 152 -25.35 -19.17 -19.07
N ALA A 153 -24.50 -19.50 -18.10
CA ALA A 153 -24.87 -19.51 -16.69
C ALA A 153 -25.34 -18.13 -16.19
N LEU A 154 -24.59 -17.07 -16.51
CA LEU A 154 -24.88 -15.69 -16.11
C LEU A 154 -26.11 -15.11 -16.81
N LYS A 155 -26.37 -15.52 -18.06
CA LYS A 155 -27.57 -15.11 -18.82
C LYS A 155 -28.81 -15.92 -18.48
N SER A 156 -28.65 -17.13 -17.95
CA SER A 156 -29.77 -17.85 -17.37
C SER A 156 -30.21 -17.03 -16.16
N GLU A 157 -31.36 -16.35 -16.25
CA GLU A 157 -31.96 -15.57 -15.15
C GLU A 157 -32.45 -16.47 -14.01
N LYS A 158 -31.71 -17.55 -13.70
CA LYS A 158 -31.98 -18.41 -12.56
C LYS A 158 -31.96 -17.51 -11.31
N PRO A 159 -33.08 -17.39 -10.60
CA PRO A 159 -33.14 -16.56 -9.42
C PRO A 159 -32.20 -17.15 -8.39
N VAL A 160 -31.24 -16.34 -7.96
CA VAL A 160 -30.35 -16.70 -6.87
C VAL A 160 -31.19 -16.71 -5.58
N PRO A 161 -31.22 -17.81 -4.81
CA PRO A 161 -32.01 -17.89 -3.59
C PRO A 161 -31.66 -16.75 -2.62
N GLU A 162 -32.68 -16.10 -2.05
CA GLU A 162 -32.48 -14.98 -1.12
C GLU A 162 -31.67 -15.40 0.12
N GLU A 163 -31.84 -16.65 0.56
CA GLU A 163 -31.06 -17.27 1.63
C GLU A 163 -29.56 -17.24 1.34
N PHE A 164 -29.15 -17.49 0.08
CA PHE A 164 -27.74 -17.42 -0.33
C PHE A 164 -27.19 -16.00 -0.28
N LEU A 165 -27.98 -15.03 -0.73
CA LEU A 165 -27.57 -13.63 -0.76
C LEU A 165 -27.40 -13.10 0.67
N ASN A 166 -28.26 -13.54 1.59
CA ASN A 166 -28.15 -13.21 3.01
C ASN A 166 -26.92 -13.85 3.64
N GLU A 167 -26.67 -15.15 3.37
CA GLU A 167 -25.48 -15.84 3.84
C GLU A 167 -24.19 -15.17 3.34
N LEU A 168 -24.11 -14.83 2.04
CA LEU A 168 -22.98 -14.10 1.48
C LEU A 168 -22.76 -12.74 2.16
N SER A 169 -23.83 -12.02 2.46
CA SER A 169 -23.75 -10.70 3.10
C SER A 169 -23.24 -10.81 4.54
N VAL A 170 -23.70 -11.81 5.30
CA VAL A 170 -23.20 -12.11 6.64
C VAL A 170 -21.72 -12.49 6.59
N THR A 171 -21.34 -13.38 5.67
CA THR A 171 -19.96 -13.82 5.51
C THR A 171 -19.02 -12.66 5.19
N GLN A 172 -19.45 -11.76 4.30
CA GLN A 172 -18.69 -10.54 3.96
C GLN A 172 -18.50 -9.65 5.20
N GLN A 173 -19.57 -9.40 5.96
CA GLN A 173 -19.52 -8.57 7.15
C GLN A 173 -18.60 -9.15 8.24
N GLU A 174 -18.65 -10.46 8.46
CA GLU A 174 -17.77 -11.14 9.42
C GLU A 174 -16.30 -11.04 9.01
N LEU A 175 -16.02 -11.23 7.71
CA LEU A 175 -14.67 -11.11 7.17
C LEU A 175 -14.13 -9.67 7.24
N ASP A 176 -14.98 -8.66 7.03
CA ASP A 176 -14.61 -7.24 7.16
C ASP A 176 -14.33 -6.88 8.63
N ALA A 177 -15.13 -7.39 9.57
CA ALA A 177 -14.89 -7.23 11.00
C ALA A 177 -13.58 -7.90 11.46
N ALA A 178 -13.28 -9.10 10.93
CA ALA A 178 -12.02 -9.80 11.19
C ALA A 178 -10.82 -8.99 10.68
N ARG A 179 -10.92 -8.42 9.47
CA ARG A 179 -9.88 -7.56 8.90
C ARG A 179 -9.63 -6.32 9.75
N ASN A 180 -10.68 -5.57 10.08
CA ASN A 180 -10.55 -4.37 10.92
C ASN A 180 -9.92 -4.71 12.28
N SER A 181 -10.19 -5.90 12.81
CA SER A 181 -9.57 -6.38 14.04
C SER A 181 -8.10 -6.74 13.88
N ILE A 182 -7.68 -7.25 12.72
CA ILE A 182 -6.27 -7.55 12.41
C ILE A 182 -5.49 -6.26 12.15
N GLU A 183 -6.01 -5.34 11.32
CA GLU A 183 -5.40 -4.04 11.07
C GLU A 183 -5.21 -3.27 12.38
N LYS A 184 -6.24 -3.25 13.23
CA LYS A 184 -6.14 -2.66 14.56
C LYS A 184 -5.06 -3.34 15.41
N LYS A 185 -4.97 -4.68 15.38
CA LYS A 185 -3.93 -5.43 16.10
C LYS A 185 -2.53 -5.28 15.52
N GLU A 186 -2.37 -5.02 14.23
CA GLU A 186 -1.06 -4.72 13.62
C GLU A 186 -0.60 -3.31 13.93
N VAL A 187 -1.53 -2.35 13.94
CA VAL A 187 -1.29 -1.00 14.47
C VAL A 187 -0.92 -1.07 15.96
N GLU A 188 -1.59 -1.93 16.74
CA GLU A 188 -1.25 -2.20 18.14
C GLU A 188 0.04 -3.05 18.29
N LYS A 189 0.46 -3.85 17.28
CA LYS A 189 1.74 -4.60 17.28
C LYS A 189 2.92 -3.80 16.76
N LYS A 190 2.70 -2.65 16.14
CA LYS A 190 3.65 -1.54 16.10
C LYS A 190 3.72 -0.79 17.44
N THR A 191 3.33 -1.43 18.54
CA THR A 191 3.87 -1.07 19.85
C THR A 191 5.38 -1.13 19.72
N LEU A 192 6.06 0.02 19.81
CA LEU A 192 7.50 0.08 19.93
C LEU A 192 7.92 -1.01 20.91
N ASP A 193 8.88 -1.85 20.53
CA ASP A 193 9.44 -2.78 21.48
C ASP A 193 9.98 -2.00 22.69
N ALA A 194 10.04 -2.62 23.87
CA ALA A 194 10.42 -1.93 25.10
C ALA A 194 11.82 -1.26 25.03
N LEU A 195 12.73 -1.78 24.18
CA LEU A 195 14.05 -1.19 23.96
C LEU A 195 13.96 0.03 23.04
N SER A 196 13.21 -0.05 21.95
CA SER A 196 12.88 1.06 21.05
C SER A 196 12.23 2.20 21.85
N TYR A 197 11.26 1.89 22.72
CA TYR A 197 10.59 2.88 23.56
C TYR A 197 11.57 3.58 24.52
N ASN A 198 12.45 2.81 25.16
CA ASN A 198 13.47 3.36 26.07
C ASN A 198 14.44 4.29 25.34
N ARG A 199 14.89 3.92 24.13
CA ARG A 199 15.78 4.76 23.31
C ARG A 199 15.09 6.04 22.85
N THR A 200 13.84 5.93 22.40
CA THR A 200 13.07 7.10 21.96
C THR A 200 12.77 8.03 23.14
N SER A 201 12.53 7.48 24.33
CA SER A 201 12.39 8.26 25.57
C SER A 201 13.66 9.06 25.92
N LYS A 202 14.85 8.51 25.66
CA LYS A 202 16.11 9.24 25.86
C LYS A 202 16.30 10.35 24.85
N LEU A 203 15.94 10.11 23.59
CA LEU A 203 15.97 11.15 22.56
C LEU A 203 14.99 12.28 22.93
N PHE A 204 13.80 11.93 23.39
CA PHE A 204 12.80 12.86 23.89
C PHE A 204 13.40 13.77 24.97
N GLU A 205 14.02 13.19 26.00
CA GLU A 205 14.64 13.96 27.09
C GLU A 205 15.81 14.85 26.63
N GLN A 206 16.40 14.59 25.46
CA GLN A 206 17.42 15.45 24.88
C GLN A 206 16.84 16.60 24.06
N TRP A 207 15.62 16.45 23.54
CA TRP A 207 14.95 17.42 22.68
C TRP A 207 14.03 18.35 23.47
N ASP A 208 13.38 17.82 24.51
CA ASP A 208 12.66 18.55 25.56
C ASP A 208 13.68 19.37 26.39
N THR A 209 13.96 20.57 25.89
CA THR A 209 15.03 21.44 26.38
C THR A 209 14.58 22.19 27.63
N ASP A 210 13.30 22.52 27.69
CA ASP A 210 12.68 23.23 28.81
C ASP A 210 12.20 22.29 29.94
N LYS A 211 12.17 20.98 29.70
CA LYS A 211 11.73 19.92 30.63
C LYS A 211 10.26 20.03 30.98
N SER A 212 9.45 20.52 30.05
CA SER A 212 7.99 20.58 30.16
C SER A 212 7.38 19.17 30.26
N GLY A 213 8.08 18.15 29.75
CA GLY A 213 7.56 16.79 29.63
C GLY A 213 6.74 16.57 28.37
N THR A 214 6.71 17.55 27.47
CA THR A 214 6.19 17.51 26.11
C THR A 214 7.24 18.05 25.15
N ILE A 215 7.09 17.85 23.84
CA ILE A 215 7.94 18.46 22.81
C ILE A 215 7.06 19.38 21.98
N ASP A 216 7.38 20.68 21.97
CA ASP A 216 6.70 21.64 21.12
C ASP A 216 7.26 21.62 19.68
N PHE A 217 6.58 22.33 18.76
CA PHE A 217 7.02 22.42 17.38
C PHE A 217 8.42 23.01 17.21
N GLN A 218 8.82 23.96 18.07
CA GLN A 218 10.11 24.64 17.99
C GLN A 218 11.26 23.72 18.41
N GLU A 219 11.09 22.97 19.50
CA GLU A 219 12.03 21.95 19.98
C GLU A 219 12.21 20.84 18.95
N LEU A 220 11.10 20.35 18.39
CA LEU A 220 11.11 19.34 17.32
C LEU A 220 11.86 19.85 16.08
N LEU A 221 11.61 21.09 15.68
CA LEU A 221 12.25 21.70 14.51
C LEU A 221 13.75 21.88 14.73
N ILE A 222 14.18 22.29 15.92
CA ILE A 222 15.60 22.39 16.28
C ILE A 222 16.27 21.01 16.20
N GLY A 223 15.64 19.98 16.75
CA GLY A 223 16.14 18.61 16.69
C GLY A 223 16.31 18.08 15.26
N LEU A 224 15.29 18.26 14.42
CA LEU A 224 15.32 17.83 13.02
C LEU A 224 16.31 18.65 12.16
N ARG A 225 16.48 19.94 12.42
CA ARG A 225 17.50 20.78 11.74
C ARG A 225 18.91 20.28 12.04
N LYS A 226 19.20 19.95 13.31
CA LYS A 226 20.49 19.36 13.70
C LYS A 226 20.74 18.03 12.96
N TYR A 227 19.72 17.17 12.90
CA TYR A 227 19.77 15.92 12.12
C TYR A 227 20.07 16.19 10.64
N GLN A 228 19.31 17.07 9.98
CA GLN A 228 19.49 17.35 8.55
C GLN A 228 20.87 17.94 8.26
N ARG A 229 21.38 18.84 9.12
CA ARG A 229 22.74 19.39 9.00
C ARG A 229 23.79 18.29 9.09
N ALA A 230 23.65 17.34 10.00
CA ALA A 230 24.59 16.23 10.13
C ALA A 230 24.56 15.28 8.92
N VAL A 231 23.39 15.07 8.30
CA VAL A 231 23.25 14.25 7.09
C VAL A 231 23.80 14.97 5.85
N THR A 232 23.47 16.26 5.67
CA THR A 232 23.90 17.08 4.52
C THR A 232 25.39 17.42 4.56
N THR A 233 25.99 17.57 5.74
CA THR A 233 27.46 17.78 5.85
C THR A 233 28.26 16.63 5.23
N ASN A 234 27.67 15.44 5.12
CA ASN A 234 28.30 14.26 4.51
C ASN A 234 27.85 13.98 3.06
N SER A 235 26.90 14.74 2.51
CA SER A 235 26.30 14.49 1.20
C SER A 235 26.21 15.77 0.37
N TYR A 236 26.74 15.76 -0.86
CA TYR A 236 26.73 16.89 -1.81
C TYR A 236 25.32 17.29 -2.34
N THR A 237 24.25 16.83 -1.69
CA THR A 237 22.87 17.06 -2.12
C THR A 237 22.29 18.28 -1.42
N ASN A 238 21.99 19.32 -2.19
CA ASN A 238 21.31 20.54 -1.74
C ASN A 238 19.85 20.26 -1.32
N SER A 239 19.63 19.60 -0.17
CA SER A 239 18.29 19.54 0.43
C SER A 239 17.98 20.88 1.08
N THR A 240 16.90 21.52 0.67
CA THR A 240 16.52 22.87 1.12
C THR A 240 15.92 22.83 2.52
N ASN A 241 16.06 23.92 3.29
CA ASN A 241 15.47 24.07 4.63
C ASN A 241 13.94 23.80 4.68
N ASN A 242 13.25 23.90 3.54
CA ASN A 242 11.83 23.59 3.39
C ASN A 242 11.48 22.13 3.72
N ASP A 243 12.43 21.20 3.58
CA ASP A 243 12.19 19.77 3.85
C ASP A 243 12.03 19.52 5.36
N VAL A 244 12.68 20.31 6.22
CA VAL A 244 12.64 20.12 7.67
C VAL A 244 11.30 20.54 8.26
N GLU A 245 10.77 21.69 7.83
CA GLU A 245 9.48 22.16 8.30
C GLU A 245 8.36 21.20 7.91
N LYS A 246 8.42 20.64 6.70
CA LYS A 246 7.49 19.60 6.26
C LYS A 246 7.58 18.34 7.12
N ASN A 247 8.81 17.91 7.47
CA ASN A 247 9.02 16.75 8.33
C ASN A 247 8.55 17.01 9.77
N ALA A 248 8.80 18.20 10.31
CA ALA A 248 8.31 18.60 11.63
C ALA A 248 6.78 18.63 11.67
N LEU A 249 6.13 19.19 10.64
CA LEU A 249 4.67 19.20 10.53
C LEU A 249 4.09 17.79 10.41
N MET A 250 4.79 16.87 9.73
CA MET A 250 4.35 15.49 9.65
C MET A 250 4.41 14.80 11.02
N VAL A 251 5.51 14.99 11.76
CA VAL A 251 5.69 14.42 13.10
C VAL A 251 4.67 15.01 14.09
N MET A 252 4.40 16.32 14.02
CA MET A 252 3.33 16.96 14.80
C MET A 252 1.93 16.49 14.43
N GLY A 253 1.72 15.93 13.24
CA GLY A 253 0.43 15.37 12.83
C GLY A 253 -0.02 14.16 13.67
N HIS A 254 0.85 13.67 14.57
CA HIS A 254 0.58 12.58 15.50
C HIS A 254 0.16 13.03 16.91
N ASP A 255 0.04 14.34 17.14
CA ASP A 255 -0.60 14.92 18.33
C ASP A 255 -2.07 14.46 18.39
N ALA A 256 -2.38 13.58 19.34
CA ALA A 256 -3.68 12.94 19.44
C ALA A 256 -4.71 13.79 20.18
N ASP A 257 -4.26 14.66 21.09
CA ASP A 257 -5.13 15.52 21.89
C ASP A 257 -5.27 16.96 21.33
N SER A 258 -4.53 17.26 20.25
CA SER A 258 -4.51 18.54 19.55
C SER A 258 -4.01 19.72 20.40
N ASN A 259 -3.13 19.45 21.37
CA ASN A 259 -2.54 20.48 22.24
C ASN A 259 -1.34 21.20 21.59
N GLN A 260 -0.91 20.78 20.39
CA GLN A 260 0.25 21.27 19.64
C GLN A 260 1.61 20.97 20.28
N GLU A 261 1.64 19.97 21.14
CA GLU A 261 2.83 19.42 21.76
C GLU A 261 2.77 17.89 21.59
N LEU A 262 3.90 17.21 21.74
CA LEU A 262 3.95 15.75 21.69
C LEU A 262 4.37 15.24 23.06
N ASP A 263 3.55 14.39 23.67
CA ASP A 263 3.98 13.64 24.85
C ASP A 263 4.98 12.53 24.47
N LYS A 264 5.50 11.80 25.47
CA LYS A 264 6.53 10.77 25.25
C LYS A 264 6.02 9.63 24.37
N GLU A 265 4.77 9.24 24.55
CA GLU A 265 4.11 8.16 23.82
C GLU A 265 3.82 8.56 22.36
N GLU A 266 3.30 9.77 22.16
CA GLU A 266 3.01 10.36 20.85
C GLU A 266 4.29 10.58 20.05
N PHE A 267 5.33 11.15 20.68
CA PHE A 267 6.64 11.34 20.06
C PHE A 267 7.26 9.99 19.65
N ALA A 268 7.18 8.97 20.52
CA ALA A 268 7.69 7.65 20.19
C ALA A 268 6.99 7.04 18.98
N TYR A 269 5.66 7.12 18.94
CA TYR A 269 4.88 6.66 17.81
C TYR A 269 5.23 7.43 16.53
N ALA A 270 5.29 8.76 16.61
CA ALA A 270 5.61 9.63 15.48
C ALA A 270 7.00 9.32 14.89
N MET A 271 8.00 9.08 15.74
CA MET A 271 9.35 8.72 15.32
C MET A 271 9.40 7.35 14.60
N SER A 272 8.59 6.38 15.03
CA SER A 272 8.50 5.08 14.35
C SER A 272 7.93 5.21 12.93
N GLN A 273 6.93 6.05 12.74
CA GLN A 273 6.30 6.29 11.44
C GLN A 273 7.20 7.14 10.54
N TYR A 274 7.91 8.11 11.12
CA TYR A 274 8.91 8.90 10.42
C TYR A 274 10.05 8.02 9.90
N ALA A 275 10.59 7.11 10.71
CA ALA A 275 11.62 6.14 10.29
C ALA A 275 11.14 5.26 9.12
N ALA A 276 9.91 4.76 9.21
CA ALA A 276 9.31 3.96 8.14
C ALA A 276 9.15 4.74 6.83
N LEU A 277 8.79 6.03 6.91
CA LEU A 277 8.64 6.90 5.74
C LEU A 277 9.97 7.13 5.01
N ILE A 278 11.03 7.41 5.77
CA ILE A 278 12.37 7.64 5.19
C ILE A 278 13.11 6.34 4.89
N HIS A 279 12.47 5.18 5.12
CA HIS A 279 13.01 3.84 4.91
C HIS A 279 14.32 3.57 5.66
N VAL A 280 14.42 4.04 6.90
CA VAL A 280 15.56 3.81 7.80
C VAL A 280 15.12 2.98 9.00
N ASP A 281 16.00 2.11 9.52
CA ASP A 281 15.72 1.38 10.75
C ASP A 281 15.56 2.36 11.93
N LEU A 282 14.52 2.13 12.75
CA LEU A 282 14.19 3.02 13.86
C LEU A 282 15.36 3.16 14.86
N HIS A 283 16.08 2.08 15.15
CA HIS A 283 17.18 2.12 16.10
C HIS A 283 18.36 2.90 15.56
N GLU A 284 18.71 2.69 14.28
CA GLU A 284 19.77 3.43 13.62
C GLU A 284 19.46 4.94 13.57
N LEU A 285 18.20 5.28 13.27
CA LEU A 285 17.74 6.67 13.27
C LEU A 285 17.86 7.32 14.65
N ILE A 286 17.35 6.67 15.69
CA ILE A 286 17.38 7.20 17.07
C ILE A 286 18.83 7.34 17.56
N ASP A 287 19.66 6.31 17.36
CA ASP A 287 21.06 6.32 17.81
C ASP A 287 21.83 7.46 17.11
N PHE A 288 21.60 7.66 15.81
CA PHE A 288 22.19 8.76 15.07
C PHE A 288 21.69 10.12 15.58
N MET A 289 20.38 10.29 15.76
CA MET A 289 19.80 11.53 16.28
C MET A 289 20.29 11.86 17.70
N CYS A 290 20.44 10.86 18.57
CA CYS A 290 21.02 11.04 19.90
C CYS A 290 22.49 11.47 19.82
N ALA A 291 23.27 10.84 18.94
CA ALA A 291 24.68 11.20 18.72
C ALA A 291 24.82 12.63 18.18
N VAL A 292 23.90 13.06 17.32
CA VAL A 292 23.85 14.43 16.78
C VAL A 292 23.41 15.43 17.84
N ALA A 293 22.34 15.15 18.57
CA ALA A 293 21.81 16.02 19.63
C ALA A 293 22.85 16.26 20.75
N SER A 294 23.70 15.26 21.02
CA SER A 294 24.77 15.36 22.01
C SER A 294 25.95 16.26 21.58
N ARG A 295 26.07 16.63 20.30
CA ARG A 295 27.13 17.53 19.81
C ARG A 295 26.76 18.97 20.15
N SER A 296 27.53 19.58 21.04
CA SER A 296 27.20 20.82 21.77
C SER A 296 27.31 22.13 20.97
N GLU A 297 27.33 22.10 19.64
CA GLU A 297 27.55 23.29 18.83
C GLU A 297 26.23 23.90 18.35
N ALA A 298 25.47 24.48 19.28
CA ALA A 298 24.42 25.43 18.91
C ALA A 298 25.11 26.71 18.44
N THR A 299 25.18 26.91 17.12
CA THR A 299 25.67 28.17 16.56
C THR A 299 24.64 29.27 16.87
N GLU A 300 25.09 30.41 17.39
CA GLU A 300 24.30 31.61 17.77
C GLU A 300 23.25 32.06 16.72
N TYR A 301 23.48 31.70 15.45
CA TYR A 301 22.57 31.86 14.33
C TYR A 301 21.22 31.13 14.47
N GLU A 302 21.18 29.97 15.14
CA GLU A 302 19.96 29.14 15.29
C GLU A 302 18.97 29.75 16.30
N ALA A 303 19.47 30.39 17.36
CA ALA A 303 18.64 31.07 18.35
C ALA A 303 17.96 32.32 17.78
N MET A 304 18.59 33.01 16.82
CA MET A 304 18.00 34.21 16.19
C MET A 304 16.86 33.88 15.22
N TYR A 305 16.87 32.71 14.59
CA TYR A 305 15.83 32.34 13.60
C TYR A 305 14.61 31.67 14.23
N SER A 306 14.75 30.97 15.35
CA SER A 306 13.62 30.36 16.06
C SER A 306 12.61 31.41 16.53
N ASP A 307 13.08 32.57 16.99
CA ASP A 307 12.22 33.67 17.44
C ASP A 307 11.41 34.31 16.30
N ALA A 308 11.91 34.28 15.06
CA ALA A 308 11.25 34.86 13.90
C ALA A 308 10.14 33.98 13.31
N THR A 309 10.24 32.64 13.45
CA THR A 309 9.26 31.71 12.89
C THR A 309 8.03 31.49 13.79
N SER A 310 8.19 31.62 15.11
CA SER A 310 7.10 31.40 16.07
C SER A 310 5.96 32.43 15.93
N THR A 311 6.24 33.62 15.36
CA THR A 311 5.21 34.66 15.13
C THR A 311 4.31 34.36 13.93
N ASN A 312 4.78 33.63 12.92
CA ASN A 312 4.02 33.36 11.70
C ASN A 312 3.09 32.14 11.82
N TYR A 313 3.47 31.12 12.59
CA TYR A 313 2.68 29.89 12.78
C TYR A 313 1.36 30.14 13.51
N SER A 314 1.34 31.06 14.49
CA SER A 314 0.12 31.50 15.19
C SER A 314 -0.95 32.09 14.26
N SER A 315 -0.58 32.61 13.08
CA SER A 315 -1.54 33.27 12.18
C SER A 315 -2.26 32.30 11.24
N TRP A 316 -1.66 31.15 10.93
CA TRP A 316 -2.17 30.23 9.91
C TRP A 316 -3.36 29.40 10.41
N THR A 317 -3.43 29.11 11.71
CA THR A 317 -4.51 28.31 12.32
C THR A 317 -5.77 29.11 12.66
N LYS A 318 -5.69 30.46 12.72
CA LYS A 318 -6.86 31.32 12.97
C LYS A 318 -7.81 31.45 11.77
N HIS A 319 -7.43 30.98 10.58
CA HIS A 319 -8.27 31.09 9.36
C HIS A 319 -9.10 29.85 9.02
N LYS A 320 -9.16 28.82 9.87
CA LYS A 320 -9.95 27.58 9.61
C LYS A 320 -11.30 27.48 10.32
N HIS A 321 -11.96 28.60 10.61
CA HIS A 321 -13.37 28.61 11.03
C HIS A 321 -14.20 29.69 10.31
N HIS A 322 -14.69 29.38 9.09
CA HIS A 322 -16.07 29.62 8.62
C HIS A 322 -16.25 29.19 7.15
N PRO A 323 -17.39 28.59 6.75
CA PRO A 323 -17.75 28.43 5.34
C PRO A 323 -18.78 29.51 4.93
N SER A 324 -18.44 30.38 3.96
CA SER A 324 -19.39 30.91 2.96
C SER A 324 -18.74 31.87 1.96
N ILE A 325 -18.76 31.48 0.68
CA ILE A 325 -19.19 32.25 -0.51
C ILE A 325 -18.56 33.63 -0.82
N SER A 326 -18.04 33.69 -2.07
CA SER A 326 -17.91 34.84 -3.01
C SER A 326 -16.68 35.74 -2.96
N GLY A 327 -16.13 36.02 -4.16
CA GLY A 327 -15.44 37.28 -4.47
C GLY A 327 -14.07 37.15 -5.12
N LEU A 328 -13.97 37.57 -6.39
CA LEU A 328 -12.73 37.77 -7.15
C LEU A 328 -11.76 38.78 -6.50
N GLY A 329 -10.47 38.69 -6.86
CA GLY A 329 -9.54 39.81 -6.75
C GLY A 329 -8.11 39.50 -7.21
N THR A 330 -7.83 39.74 -8.48
CA THR A 330 -6.51 39.75 -9.12
C THR A 330 -5.78 41.08 -8.86
N ILE A 331 -4.50 41.07 -8.47
CA ILE A 331 -3.49 42.16 -8.53
C ILE A 331 -2.12 41.43 -8.53
N VAL A 332 -1.34 41.23 -9.61
CA VAL A 332 -0.61 42.12 -10.55
C VAL A 332 0.24 43.20 -9.88
N ASP A 333 1.54 43.10 -10.16
CA ASP A 333 2.56 44.15 -10.28
C ASP A 333 3.60 44.37 -9.16
N MET A 334 4.78 44.81 -9.64
CA MET A 334 6.01 45.26 -8.94
C MET A 334 7.05 44.15 -8.69
N CYS A 335 8.28 44.15 -9.22
CA CYS A 335 9.11 45.19 -9.81
C CYS A 335 10.03 44.64 -10.92
N GLU A 336 10.12 45.39 -12.01
CA GLU A 336 11.33 45.54 -12.84
C GLU A 336 12.42 46.29 -12.06
N GLU A 337 13.68 45.96 -12.30
CA GLU A 337 14.82 46.86 -12.55
C GLU A 337 16.16 46.14 -12.27
N GLY A 338 17.10 46.28 -13.19
CA GLY A 338 18.46 45.76 -13.05
C GLY A 338 19.13 45.46 -14.39
N GLU A 339 19.30 46.51 -15.20
CA GLU A 339 20.21 46.55 -16.35
C GLU A 339 21.65 46.22 -15.92
N GLU A 340 22.40 45.51 -16.77
CA GLU A 340 23.78 45.89 -17.12
C GLU A 340 24.19 45.15 -18.43
N GLU A 341 24.41 45.98 -19.45
CA GLU A 341 25.25 45.85 -20.65
C GLU A 341 26.62 45.22 -20.29
N GLU A 342 27.48 44.61 -21.11
CA GLU A 342 27.94 44.70 -22.51
C GLU A 342 28.97 43.51 -22.59
N GLU A 343 29.41 42.89 -23.67
CA GLU A 343 30.05 43.44 -24.88
C GLU A 343 30.43 42.25 -25.81
N GLU A 344 30.73 42.61 -27.05
CA GLU A 344 31.15 41.86 -28.25
C GLU A 344 32.35 40.89 -28.03
N GLU A 345 32.67 39.89 -28.87
CA GLU A 345 33.23 40.04 -30.23
C GLU A 345 33.24 38.70 -31.01
N GLU A 346 32.99 38.85 -32.32
CA GLU A 346 33.40 38.11 -33.55
C GLU A 346 33.21 36.58 -33.71
#